data_AF-A0A392VD23-F1
#
_entry.id   AF-A0A392VD23-F1
#
_cell.length_a   1.000
_cell.length_b   1.000
_cell.length_c   1.000
_cell.angle_alpha   90.00
_cell.angle_beta   90.00
_cell.angle_gamma   90.00
#
_symmetry.space_group_name_H-M   'P 1'
#
loop_
_entity.id
_entity.type
_entity.pdbx_description
1 polymer ?
#
loop_
_entity_poly.entity_id
_entity_poly.type
_entity_poly.pdbx_seq_one_letter_code
_entity_poly.pdbx_strand_id
1 'polypeptide(L)' 'MAWYKSLPPGSIDSWTELCRLFTAHFTASRRQPKTEAALEAIIQREGEPLRTYLERFNKAAVE' A
#
# COMPACT_ATOMS: atom_id res chain seq x y z
N MET A 1 -4.02 -13.20 -13.80
CA MET A 1 -5.49 -13.06 -13.92
C MET A 1 -6.22 -14.37 -13.56
N ALA A 2 -5.85 -15.07 -12.48
CA ALA A 2 -6.33 -16.45 -12.25
C ALA A 2 -7.11 -16.68 -10.95
N TRP A 3 -7.17 -15.70 -10.03
CA TRP A 3 -7.76 -15.90 -8.70
C TRP A 3 -9.25 -16.26 -8.73
N TYR A 4 -10.02 -15.61 -9.61
CA TYR A 4 -11.44 -15.88 -9.76
C TYR A 4 -11.71 -17.31 -10.26
N LYS A 5 -10.79 -17.87 -11.04
CA LYS A 5 -10.89 -19.24 -11.57
C LYS A 5 -10.45 -20.32 -10.57
N SER A 6 -9.76 -19.94 -9.49
CA SER A 6 -9.38 -20.87 -8.41
C SER A 6 -10.45 -21.01 -7.33
N LEU A 7 -11.56 -20.28 -7.41
CA LEU A 7 -12.63 -20.34 -6.43
C LEU A 7 -13.48 -21.61 -6.64
N PRO A 8 -13.87 -22.34 -5.58
CA PRO A 8 -14.77 -23.47 -5.69
C PRO A 8 -16.13 -23.06 -6.30
N PRO A 9 -16.79 -23.93 -7.09
CA PRO A 9 -18.13 -23.67 -7.58
C PRO A 9 -19.11 -23.38 -6.43
N GLY A 10 -19.91 -22.32 -6.54
CA GLY A 10 -20.88 -21.92 -5.51
C GLY A 10 -20.29 -21.27 -4.27
N SER A 11 -18.98 -20.96 -4.25
CA SER A 11 -18.32 -20.31 -3.11
C SER A 11 -18.65 -18.82 -2.92
N ILE A 12 -19.32 -18.19 -3.89
CA ILE A 12 -19.80 -16.82 -3.81
C ILE A 12 -21.32 -16.85 -3.96
N ASP A 13 -22.01 -16.43 -2.90
CA ASP A 13 -23.47 -16.45 -2.77
C ASP A 13 -24.12 -15.08 -3.03
N SER A 14 -23.32 -14.02 -3.08
CA SER A 14 -23.80 -12.64 -3.16
C SER A 14 -22.80 -11.70 -3.83
N TRP A 15 -23.32 -10.59 -4.38
CA TRP A 15 -22.49 -9.52 -4.94
C TRP A 15 -21.56 -8.90 -3.88
N THR A 16 -22.05 -8.75 -2.65
CA THR A 16 -21.26 -8.24 -1.52
C THR A 16 -20.05 -9.11 -1.23
N GLU A 17 -20.22 -10.44 -1.23
CA GLU A 17 -19.14 -11.39 -1.00
C GLU A 17 -18.11 -11.36 -2.13
N LEU A 18 -18.56 -11.23 -3.39
CA LEU A 18 -17.67 -11.00 -4.53
C LEU A 18 -16.83 -9.73 -4.35
N CYS A 19 -17.46 -8.60 -4.01
CA CYS A 19 -16.77 -7.33 -3.78
C CYS A 19 -15.76 -7.44 -2.65
N ARG A 20 -16.10 -8.12 -1.55
CA ARG A 20 -15.21 -8.36 -0.42
C ARG A 20 -13.99 -9.17 -0.83
N LEU A 21 -14.17 -10.31 -1.51
CA LEU A 21 -13.08 -11.18 -1.95
C LEU A 21 -12.19 -10.51 -3.00
N PHE A 22 -12.80 -9.80 -3.96
CA PHE A 22 -12.08 -9.00 -4.95
C PHE A 22 -11.23 -7.93 -4.26
N THR A 23 -11.83 -7.19 -3.34
CA THR A 23 -11.12 -6.14 -2.60
C THR A 23 -10.02 -6.75 -1.76
N ALA A 24 -10.27 -7.82 -0.99
CA ALA A 24 -9.22 -8.49 -0.23
C ALA A 24 -8.06 -8.97 -1.12
N HIS A 25 -8.37 -9.58 -2.28
CA HIS A 25 -7.36 -10.11 -3.20
C HIS A 25 -6.51 -9.01 -3.85
N PHE A 26 -7.13 -7.91 -4.32
CA PHE A 26 -6.44 -6.82 -5.02
C PHE A 26 -5.98 -5.68 -4.11
N THR A 27 -6.42 -5.65 -2.86
CA THR A 27 -6.03 -4.63 -1.86
C THR A 27 -4.97 -5.17 -0.91
N ALA A 28 -4.81 -6.49 -0.77
CA ALA A 28 -3.69 -7.08 -0.05
C ALA A 28 -2.31 -6.70 -0.64
N SER A 29 -2.25 -6.26 -1.90
CA SER A 29 -1.03 -5.73 -2.53
C SER A 29 -0.97 -4.20 -2.55
N ARG A 30 -1.95 -3.49 -2.00
CA ARG A 30 -1.80 -2.04 -1.82
C ARG A 30 -0.80 -1.84 -0.70
N ARG A 31 0.42 -1.45 -1.09
CA ARG A 31 1.38 -0.83 -0.18
C ARG A 31 0.59 0.07 0.76
N GLN A 32 0.78 -0.14 2.06
CA GLN A 32 0.15 0.65 3.12
C GLN A 32 0.17 2.12 2.68
N PRO A 33 -0.96 2.85 2.74
CA PRO A 33 -0.94 4.28 2.47
C PRO A 33 0.18 4.86 3.32
N LYS A 34 1.08 5.62 2.70
CA LYS A 34 2.17 6.27 3.42
C LYS A 34 1.57 7.05 4.55
N THR A 35 1.85 6.59 5.76
CA THR A 35 1.27 7.22 6.94
C THR A 35 2.00 8.53 7.16
N GLU A 36 1.26 9.56 7.58
CA GLU A 36 1.82 10.82 8.05
C GLU A 36 2.96 10.57 9.06
N ALA A 37 2.75 9.60 9.96
CA ALA A 37 3.76 9.10 10.90
C ALA A 37 5.07 8.61 10.25
N ALA A 38 5.03 8.02 9.05
CA ALA A 38 6.23 7.58 8.34
C ALA A 38 7.03 8.76 7.76
N LEU A 39 6.35 9.86 7.40
CA LEU A 39 6.99 11.09 6.95
C LEU A 39 7.54 11.90 8.13
N GLU A 40 6.82 11.95 9.26
CA GLU A 40 7.28 12.59 10.50
C GLU A 40 8.57 11.98 11.06
N ALA A 41 8.77 10.67 10.85
CA ALA A 41 10.00 9.99 11.24
C ALA A 41 11.24 10.41 10.42
N ILE A 42 11.06 11.15 9.31
CA ILE A 42 12.16 11.60 8.46
C ILE A 42 12.60 12.98 8.91
N ILE A 43 13.58 12.99 9.81
CA ILE A 43 14.24 14.20 10.28
C ILE A 43 15.60 14.39 9.58
N GLN A 44 15.98 15.66 9.44
CA GLN A 44 17.33 16.02 9.02
C GLN A 44 18.32 15.64 10.13
N ARG A 45 19.38 14.92 9.76
CA ARG A 45 20.42 14.50 10.71
C ARG A 45 21.43 15.61 10.92
N GLU A 46 22.09 15.60 12.07
CA GLU A 46 23.19 16.52 12.34
C GLU A 46 24.34 16.31 11.32
N GLY A 47 24.78 17.40 10.68
CA GLY A 47 25.79 17.36 9.62
C GLY A 47 25.28 16.88 8.26
N GLU A 48 24.00 16.53 8.10
CA GLU A 48 23.44 16.16 6.81
C GLU A 48 23.16 17.39 5.95
N PRO A 49 23.68 17.45 4.71
CA PRO A 49 23.31 18.50 3.77
C PRO A 49 21.81 18.49 3.47
N LEU A 50 21.21 19.67 3.41
CA LEU A 50 19.76 19.84 3.17
C LEU A 50 19.28 19.09 1.92
N ARG A 51 20.10 19.05 0.87
CA ARG A 51 19.79 18.34 -0.37
C ARG A 51 19.57 16.84 -0.15
N THR A 52 20.44 16.20 0.62
CA THR A 52 20.36 14.77 0.94
C THR A 52 19.12 14.46 1.79
N TYR A 53 18.79 15.34 2.73
CA TYR A 53 17.55 15.25 3.49
C TYR A 53 16.31 15.32 2.57
N LEU A 54 16.24 16.31 1.69
CA LEU A 54 15.11 16.50 0.76
C LEU A 54 14.97 15.32 -0.21
N GLU A 55 16.07 14.73 -0.66
CA GLU A 55 16.04 13.53 -1.51
C GLU A 55 15.41 12.33 -0.77
N ARG A 56 15.76 12.10 0.51
CA ARG A 56 15.15 11.05 1.34
C ARG A 56 13.67 11.31 1.61
N PHE A 57 13.35 12.55 1.98
CA PHE A 57 11.97 12.97 2.25
C PHE A 57 11.10 12.82 1.01
N ASN A 58 11.54 13.32 -0.15
CA ASN A 58 10.78 13.22 -1.41
C ASN A 58 10.61 11.77 -1.87
N LYS A 59 11.64 10.93 -1.72
CA LYS A 59 11.51 9.50 -2.03
C LYS A 59 10.42 8.84 -1.18
N ALA A 60 10.43 9.11 0.12
CA ALA A 60 9.40 8.63 1.04
C ALA A 60 8.04 9.29 0.86
N ALA A 61 7.95 10.48 0.25
CA ALA A 61 6.70 11.12 -0.12
C ALA A 61 6.11 10.57 -1.43
N VAL A 62 6.93 10.19 -2.42
CA VAL A 62 6.51 9.82 -3.79
C VAL A 62 6.27 8.31 -4.06
N GLU A 63 7.05 7.38 -3.49
CA GLU A 63 6.83 5.90 -3.48
C GLU A 63 5.45 5.29 -3.07
#